data_AF-A0A136JS79-F1
#
_entry.id   AF-A0A136JS79-F1
#
_cell.length_a   1.000
_cell.length_b   1.000
_cell.length_c   1.000
_cell.angle_alpha   90.00
_cell.angle_beta   90.00
_cell.angle_gamma   90.00
#
_symmetry.space_group_name_H-M   'P 1'
#
loop_
_entity.id
_entity.type
_entity.pdbx_description
1 polymer ?
#
loop_
_entity_poly.entity_id
_entity_poly.type
_entity_poly.pdbx_seq_one_letter_code
_entity_poly.pdbx_strand_id
1 'polypeptide(L)'
;MTYSTQTKQYFIGLCLVVLMAIAFAPAANAETNSTSTNTTTTSASKDISSLLALLQSLTKQVEDLKKQLAEVRAELKDGLKEGMSDDDVKKIQELLATDPTIYPKGLVTGYYGPMTKEAIIRFQARHELKTTGEVDAETKALLLEYFKERTNGQIPPGLLSAPGIDKKIKMRLITENGEMRIKCDDKKGAAFLCKEEFKHKNKGKGSTTTDSVSSTTAQSAIDKAEGAIADLEEEIDDATDEDAIEDAEESLDDAQALLDRAEDELEDGNNKSAYDKAVKAEKIAEDALDELKGKDDDSNDEATEEEAEDAIDDAKDAISDLEEEIENATSSDAKTEAEEKLAEAEDLLEDAEDELDDEDFESAIEKAEDAEEIAKNAKDELEN
;
A
#
# COMPACT_ATOMS: atom_id res chain seq x y z
N MET A 1 7.64 -32.16 36.27
CA MET A 1 7.22 -32.17 37.69
C MET A 1 7.90 -30.97 38.34
N THR A 2 7.30 -29.98 39.00
CA THR A 2 5.94 -29.63 39.43
C THR A 2 6.01 -28.19 39.97
N TYR A 3 4.89 -27.46 39.92
CA TYR A 3 4.62 -26.10 40.44
C TYR A 3 4.90 -25.87 41.94
N SER A 4 5.12 -24.60 42.32
CA SER A 4 4.67 -23.96 43.59
C SER A 4 5.37 -22.60 43.77
N THR A 5 4.86 -21.51 44.37
CA THR A 5 3.53 -20.92 44.67
C THR A 5 3.85 -19.55 45.30
N GLN A 6 2.95 -18.58 45.11
CA GLN A 6 2.89 -17.24 45.71
C GLN A 6 2.70 -17.19 47.25
N THR A 7 3.09 -16.07 47.89
CA THR A 7 2.40 -15.33 49.02
C THR A 7 3.12 -13.99 49.30
N LYS A 8 2.53 -12.77 49.20
CA LYS A 8 1.74 -11.96 50.21
C LYS A 8 2.40 -11.86 51.62
N GLN A 9 2.43 -10.78 52.42
CA GLN A 9 2.03 -9.35 52.42
C GLN A 9 2.51 -8.69 53.76
N TYR A 10 2.63 -7.34 53.81
CA TYR A 10 2.57 -6.36 54.92
C TYR A 10 3.37 -6.50 56.25
N PHE A 11 4.01 -5.39 56.69
CA PHE A 11 4.18 -5.04 58.12
C PHE A 11 4.27 -3.52 58.37
N ILE A 12 3.52 -3.05 59.38
CA ILE A 12 3.46 -1.69 59.95
C ILE A 12 4.41 -1.61 61.15
N GLY A 13 5.04 -0.45 61.42
CA GLY A 13 5.85 -0.21 62.63
C GLY A 13 5.84 1.25 63.11
N LEU A 14 5.65 1.45 64.41
CA LEU A 14 5.37 2.68 65.18
C LEU A 14 6.43 2.88 66.29
N CYS A 15 6.77 4.13 66.68
CA CYS A 15 7.31 4.60 68.00
C CYS A 15 7.76 6.10 67.92
N LEU A 16 7.10 7.11 68.50
CA LEU A 16 7.16 7.68 69.90
C LEU A 16 8.60 8.09 70.36
N VAL A 17 8.96 9.22 71.00
CA VAL A 17 8.35 10.34 71.79
C VAL A 17 9.48 11.36 72.12
N VAL A 18 9.21 12.65 72.37
CA VAL A 18 9.64 13.44 73.58
C VAL A 18 8.95 14.82 73.63
N LEU A 19 8.35 15.09 74.80
CA LEU A 19 7.66 16.28 75.32
C LEU A 19 8.62 17.38 75.81
N MET A 20 8.21 18.65 75.77
CA MET A 20 8.15 19.51 76.98
C MET A 20 7.36 20.81 76.74
N ALA A 21 6.50 21.15 77.70
CA ALA A 21 5.61 22.30 77.73
C ALA A 21 6.05 23.32 78.80
N ILE A 22 5.83 24.62 78.56
CA ILE A 22 5.69 25.63 79.62
C ILE A 22 4.52 26.55 79.25
N ALA A 23 3.61 26.73 80.21
CA ALA A 23 2.42 27.56 80.16
C ALA A 23 2.63 28.88 80.94
N PHE A 24 2.02 29.98 80.51
CA PHE A 24 1.60 31.07 81.40
C PHE A 24 0.49 31.94 80.75
N ALA A 25 -0.46 32.40 81.56
CA ALA A 25 -1.77 32.96 81.21
C ALA A 25 -1.78 34.53 81.07
N PRO A 26 -2.91 35.18 80.72
CA PRO A 26 -2.98 36.50 80.06
C PRO A 26 -3.35 37.70 80.98
N ALA A 27 -3.03 38.95 80.57
CA ALA A 27 -3.88 40.16 80.65
C ALA A 27 -3.13 41.49 80.39
N ALA A 28 -3.88 42.45 79.82
CA ALA A 28 -3.83 43.92 79.96
C ALA A 28 -3.22 44.79 78.82
N ASN A 29 -4.09 45.72 78.37
CA ASN A 29 -3.95 46.71 77.31
C ASN A 29 -2.99 47.86 77.66
N ALA A 30 -2.34 48.43 76.63
CA ALA A 30 -2.12 49.88 76.51
C ALA A 30 -1.98 50.26 75.03
N GLU A 31 -2.92 51.07 74.54
CA GLU A 31 -2.82 51.79 73.27
C GLU A 31 -1.70 52.84 73.35
N THR A 32 -0.84 52.94 72.34
CA THR A 32 -0.37 54.23 71.85
C THR A 32 -0.05 54.15 70.36
N ASN A 33 -0.78 54.97 69.62
CA ASN A 33 -0.66 55.33 68.21
C ASN A 33 0.77 55.72 67.81
N SER A 34 1.30 55.14 66.74
CA SER A 34 2.34 55.72 65.87
C SER A 34 2.39 54.99 64.53
N THR A 35 1.77 55.62 63.53
CA THR A 35 1.87 55.36 62.10
C THR A 35 3.33 55.37 61.62
N SER A 36 3.83 54.27 61.06
CA SER A 36 4.63 54.28 59.82
C SER A 36 4.85 52.87 59.23
N THR A 37 4.30 52.68 58.03
CA THR A 37 4.73 51.74 56.96
C THR A 37 4.88 50.25 57.26
N ASN A 38 3.75 49.52 57.27
CA ASN A 38 3.70 48.09 56.92
C ASN A 38 2.89 47.92 55.62
N THR A 39 3.53 47.95 54.46
CA THR A 39 2.83 47.75 53.17
C THR A 39 3.57 46.90 52.13
N THR A 40 4.61 46.14 52.51
CA THR A 40 5.34 45.31 51.52
C THR A 40 5.36 43.80 51.81
N THR A 41 4.77 43.32 52.91
CA THR A 41 4.84 41.89 53.26
C THR A 41 3.52 41.13 53.06
N THR A 42 2.39 41.81 52.88
CA THR A 42 1.06 41.16 52.80
C THR A 42 0.69 40.71 51.38
N SER A 43 1.14 41.41 50.33
CA SER A 43 0.85 41.00 48.95
C SER A 43 1.66 39.76 48.55
N ALA A 44 2.97 39.72 48.84
CA ALA A 44 3.80 38.56 48.55
C ALA A 44 3.31 37.27 49.24
N SER A 45 2.76 37.35 50.45
CA SER A 45 2.19 36.18 51.17
C SER A 45 0.86 35.69 50.57
N LYS A 46 0.01 36.59 50.09
CA LYS A 46 -1.23 36.23 49.37
C LYS A 46 -0.93 35.63 48.00
N ASP A 47 0.07 36.17 47.32
CA ASP A 47 0.52 35.68 46.01
C ASP A 47 1.19 34.30 46.15
N ILE A 48 1.99 34.06 47.19
CA ILE A 48 2.56 32.73 47.46
C ILE A 48 1.46 31.71 47.79
N SER A 49 0.43 32.10 48.55
CA SER A 49 -0.67 31.21 48.91
C SER A 49 -1.56 30.86 47.72
N SER A 50 -1.81 31.83 46.82
CA SER A 50 -2.56 31.59 45.59
C SER A 50 -1.76 30.73 44.59
N LEU A 51 -0.44 30.92 44.52
CA LEU A 51 0.44 30.09 43.69
C LEU A 51 0.52 28.65 44.22
N LEU A 52 0.53 28.44 45.54
CA LEU A 52 0.53 27.11 46.16
C LEU A 52 -0.80 26.38 45.90
N ALA A 53 -1.93 27.09 45.97
CA ALA A 53 -3.25 26.55 45.59
C ALA A 53 -3.32 26.22 44.09
N LEU A 54 -2.71 27.04 43.23
CA LEU A 54 -2.61 26.77 41.80
C LEU A 54 -1.77 25.51 41.53
N LEU A 55 -0.61 25.37 42.19
CA LEU A 55 0.24 24.19 42.08
C LEU A 55 -0.49 22.92 42.54
N GLN A 56 -1.23 22.98 43.64
CA GLN A 56 -2.04 21.85 44.12
C GLN A 56 -3.16 21.47 43.13
N SER A 57 -3.81 22.47 42.52
CA SER A 57 -4.80 22.26 41.47
C SER A 57 -4.19 21.63 40.22
N LEU A 58 -3.04 22.13 39.76
CA LEU A 58 -2.31 21.57 38.62
C LEU A 58 -1.86 20.13 38.90
N THR A 59 -1.35 19.84 40.10
CA THR A 59 -0.95 18.46 40.46
C THR A 59 -2.13 17.50 40.44
N LYS A 60 -3.31 17.95 40.90
CA LYS A 60 -4.54 17.14 40.86
C LYS A 60 -5.03 16.93 39.43
N GLN A 61 -4.92 17.94 38.57
CA GLN A 61 -5.24 17.81 37.14
C GLN A 61 -4.30 16.81 36.45
N VAL A 62 -3.00 16.82 36.78
CA VAL A 62 -2.04 15.84 36.26
C VAL A 62 -2.33 14.43 36.77
N GLU A 63 -2.77 14.26 38.01
CA GLU A 63 -3.14 12.96 38.57
C GLU A 63 -4.43 12.41 37.93
N ASP A 64 -5.43 13.27 37.70
CA ASP A 64 -6.68 12.89 37.04
C ASP A 64 -6.45 12.55 35.55
N LEU A 65 -5.62 13.34 34.85
CA LEU A 65 -5.19 13.04 33.48
C LEU A 65 -4.43 11.70 33.40
N LYS A 66 -3.56 11.41 34.37
CA LYS A 66 -2.87 10.11 34.45
C LYS A 66 -3.83 8.94 34.69
N LYS A 67 -4.88 9.16 35.48
CA LYS A 67 -5.93 8.16 35.73
C LYS A 67 -6.79 7.91 34.48
N GLN A 68 -7.21 8.97 33.80
CA GLN A 68 -7.91 8.88 32.52
C GLN A 68 -7.02 8.19 31.46
N LEU A 69 -5.71 8.44 31.47
CA LEU A 69 -4.75 7.74 30.61
C LEU A 69 -4.66 6.24 30.91
N ALA A 70 -4.75 5.85 32.19
CA ALA A 70 -4.72 4.46 32.63
C ALA A 70 -6.01 3.70 32.30
N GLU A 71 -7.18 4.35 32.41
CA GLU A 71 -8.47 3.76 32.02
C GLU A 71 -8.52 3.50 30.50
N VAL A 72 -8.01 4.42 29.67
CA VAL A 72 -7.88 4.18 28.22
C VAL A 72 -6.82 3.11 27.89
N ARG A 73 -5.78 2.93 28.74
CA ARG A 73 -4.79 1.85 28.59
C ARG A 73 -5.34 0.46 28.92
N ALA A 74 -6.50 0.36 29.57
CA ALA A 74 -7.15 -0.89 29.91
C ALA A 74 -8.05 -1.45 28.78
N GLU A 75 -8.29 -0.69 27.70
CA GLU A 75 -9.19 -1.08 26.60
C GLU A 75 -8.57 -2.00 25.53
N LEU A 76 -7.28 -2.32 25.66
CA LEU A 76 -6.55 -3.20 24.75
C LEU A 76 -5.86 -4.32 25.53
N LYS A 77 -5.84 -5.54 24.99
CA LYS A 77 -5.12 -6.69 25.54
C LYS A 77 -3.61 -6.61 25.27
N ASP A 78 -2.82 -7.05 26.25
CA ASP A 78 -1.36 -7.16 26.12
C ASP A 78 -0.98 -8.51 25.49
N GLY A 79 0.20 -8.58 24.88
CA GLY A 79 0.76 -9.82 24.32
C GLY A 79 0.16 -10.23 22.98
N LEU A 80 -0.32 -9.26 22.18
CA LEU A 80 -0.81 -9.52 20.84
C LEU A 80 0.37 -9.86 19.93
N LYS A 81 0.22 -10.94 19.15
CA LYS A 81 1.27 -11.48 18.29
C LYS A 81 0.68 -12.11 17.04
N GLU A 82 1.56 -12.43 16.11
CA GLU A 82 1.20 -13.05 14.83
C GLU A 82 0.31 -14.29 15.00
N GLY A 83 -0.73 -14.38 14.17
CA GLY A 83 -1.72 -15.45 14.18
C GLY A 83 -2.92 -15.22 15.09
N MET A 84 -2.97 -14.10 15.84
CA MET A 84 -4.13 -13.75 16.66
C MET A 84 -5.19 -13.00 15.85
N SER A 85 -6.46 -13.34 16.05
CA SER A 85 -7.61 -12.55 15.59
C SER A 85 -8.39 -12.06 16.81
N ASP A 86 -8.50 -10.75 16.99
CA ASP A 86 -9.20 -10.16 18.13
C ASP A 86 -9.62 -8.72 17.80
N ASP A 87 -10.64 -8.20 18.47
CA ASP A 87 -11.09 -6.81 18.28
C ASP A 87 -9.99 -5.81 18.69
N ASP A 88 -9.12 -6.20 19.63
CA ASP A 88 -7.97 -5.41 20.03
C ASP A 88 -6.87 -5.35 18.97
N VAL A 89 -6.74 -6.40 18.15
CA VAL A 89 -5.85 -6.37 16.97
C VAL A 89 -6.36 -5.34 15.97
N LYS A 90 -7.68 -5.31 15.76
CA LYS A 90 -8.32 -4.35 14.86
C LYS A 90 -8.05 -2.91 15.29
N LYS A 91 -8.26 -2.59 16.57
CA LYS A 91 -7.96 -1.27 17.14
C LYS A 91 -6.49 -0.87 16.99
N ILE A 92 -5.56 -1.82 17.16
CA ILE A 92 -4.13 -1.53 16.97
C ILE A 92 -3.81 -1.30 15.49
N GLN A 93 -4.38 -2.08 14.58
CA GLN A 93 -4.23 -1.86 13.15
C GLN A 93 -4.76 -0.50 12.72
N GLU A 94 -5.91 -0.07 13.27
CA GLU A 94 -6.46 1.28 13.05
C GLU A 94 -5.49 2.36 13.51
N LEU A 95 -4.94 2.23 14.73
CA LEU A 95 -3.96 3.18 15.26
C LEU A 95 -2.71 3.23 14.39
N LEU A 96 -2.16 2.07 14.03
CA LEU A 96 -0.98 1.97 13.19
C LEU A 96 -1.21 2.56 11.79
N ALA A 97 -2.40 2.37 11.21
CA ALA A 97 -2.77 2.87 9.89
C ALA A 97 -2.80 4.41 9.84
N THR A 98 -2.91 5.09 10.99
CA THR A 98 -2.80 6.55 11.03
C THR A 98 -1.39 7.06 10.71
N ASP A 99 -0.37 6.20 10.84
CA ASP A 99 1.00 6.51 10.43
C ASP A 99 1.45 5.61 9.25
N PRO A 100 1.34 6.10 8.00
CA PRO A 100 1.74 5.34 6.82
C PRO A 100 3.23 5.01 6.78
N THR A 101 4.06 5.76 7.51
CA THR A 101 5.50 5.50 7.59
C THR A 101 5.81 4.27 8.45
N ILE A 102 4.86 3.85 9.28
CA ILE A 102 4.97 2.65 10.12
C ILE A 102 4.14 1.52 9.51
N TYR A 103 2.88 1.79 9.16
CA TYR A 103 1.96 0.81 8.61
C TYR A 103 1.40 1.21 7.23
N PRO A 104 2.22 1.07 6.18
CA PRO A 104 1.94 1.57 4.84
C PRO A 104 0.78 0.85 4.15
N LYS A 105 0.57 -0.44 4.49
CA LYS A 105 -0.52 -1.24 3.92
C LYS A 105 -1.87 -0.90 4.54
N GLY A 106 -1.90 -0.31 5.75
CA GLY A 106 -3.10 0.20 6.39
C GLY A 106 -4.25 -0.81 6.57
N LEU A 107 -3.99 -2.11 6.47
CA LEU A 107 -5.04 -3.14 6.48
C LEU A 107 -5.61 -3.32 7.89
N VAL A 108 -6.90 -3.11 8.04
CA VAL A 108 -7.63 -3.27 9.32
C VAL A 108 -8.57 -4.47 9.20
N THR A 109 -7.99 -5.67 9.30
CA THR A 109 -8.72 -6.93 9.15
C THR A 109 -9.13 -7.56 10.48
N GLY A 110 -8.55 -7.09 11.60
CA GLY A 110 -8.68 -7.73 12.91
C GLY A 110 -7.81 -9.00 13.05
N TYR A 111 -7.05 -9.38 12.03
CA TYR A 111 -6.11 -10.50 12.05
C TYR A 111 -4.66 -10.01 12.08
N TYR A 112 -3.89 -10.46 13.07
CA TYR A 112 -2.49 -10.10 13.25
C TYR A 112 -1.62 -10.93 12.30
N GLY A 113 -1.56 -10.48 11.04
CA GLY A 113 -0.74 -11.10 10.00
C GLY A 113 0.70 -10.58 9.95
N PRO A 114 1.48 -11.04 8.95
CA PRO A 114 2.88 -10.65 8.78
C PRO A 114 3.05 -9.14 8.56
N MET A 115 2.09 -8.49 7.89
CA MET A 115 2.11 -7.04 7.66
C MET A 115 1.94 -6.24 8.96
N THR A 116 1.08 -6.69 9.87
CA THR A 116 0.86 -6.04 11.17
C THR A 116 2.07 -6.24 12.08
N LYS A 117 2.67 -7.43 12.05
CA LYS A 117 3.93 -7.71 12.77
C LYS A 117 5.06 -6.80 12.31
N GLU A 118 5.24 -6.65 11.01
CA GLU A 118 6.26 -5.79 10.43
C GLU A 118 6.05 -4.31 10.82
N ALA A 119 4.80 -3.85 10.85
CA ALA A 119 4.47 -2.50 11.35
C ALA A 119 4.84 -2.32 12.83
N ILE A 120 4.56 -3.32 13.68
CA ILE A 120 4.94 -3.27 15.10
C ILE A 120 6.45 -3.31 15.29
N ILE A 121 7.19 -4.09 14.49
CA ILE A 121 8.66 -4.09 14.50
C ILE A 121 9.19 -2.70 14.16
N ARG A 122 8.64 -2.03 13.13
CA ARG A 122 9.03 -0.67 12.74
C ARG A 122 8.72 0.35 13.82
N PHE A 123 7.56 0.23 14.45
CA PHE A 123 7.16 1.06 15.59
C PHE A 123 8.15 0.91 16.75
N GLN A 124 8.43 -0.34 17.14
CA GLN A 124 9.37 -0.66 18.22
C GLN A 124 10.77 -0.12 17.89
N ALA A 125 11.26 -0.33 16.67
CA ALA A 125 12.57 0.16 16.24
C ALA A 125 12.67 1.69 16.28
N ARG A 126 11.62 2.40 15.83
CA ARG A 126 11.56 3.87 15.85
C ARG A 126 11.62 4.43 17.27
N HIS A 127 11.01 3.74 18.21
CA HIS A 127 10.91 4.16 19.60
C HIS A 127 11.94 3.48 20.51
N GLU A 128 12.99 2.90 19.92
CA GLU A 128 14.12 2.26 20.63
C GLU A 128 13.67 1.15 21.61
N LEU A 129 12.53 0.53 21.35
CA LEU A 129 12.02 -0.63 22.07
C LEU A 129 12.65 -1.92 21.54
N LYS A 130 12.50 -2.99 22.31
CA LYS A 130 12.88 -4.33 21.85
C LYS A 130 11.99 -4.73 20.66
N THR A 131 12.61 -4.96 19.50
CA THR A 131 11.93 -5.32 18.25
C THR A 131 11.51 -6.79 18.23
N THR A 132 10.53 -7.15 19.06
CA THR A 132 9.97 -8.51 19.14
C THR A 132 8.90 -8.75 18.08
N GLY A 133 8.25 -7.69 17.59
CA GLY A 133 7.07 -7.78 16.74
C GLY A 133 5.81 -8.21 17.50
N GLU A 134 5.88 -8.30 18.82
CA GLU A 134 4.75 -8.57 19.72
C GLU A 134 4.37 -7.28 20.45
N VAL A 135 3.09 -7.04 20.63
CA VAL A 135 2.59 -5.89 21.39
C VAL A 135 2.63 -6.23 22.88
N ASP A 136 3.80 -6.05 23.49
CA ASP A 136 3.95 -6.12 24.94
C ASP A 136 3.39 -4.86 25.64
N ALA A 137 3.34 -4.89 26.97
CA ALA A 137 2.78 -3.80 27.77
C ALA A 137 3.49 -2.46 27.53
N GLU A 138 4.80 -2.50 27.26
CA GLU A 138 5.62 -1.31 26.99
C GLU A 138 5.30 -0.74 25.59
N THR A 139 5.27 -1.60 24.57
CA THR A 139 4.88 -1.24 23.20
C THR A 139 3.46 -0.68 23.17
N LYS A 140 2.51 -1.29 23.88
CA LYS A 140 1.12 -0.82 23.95
C LYS A 140 1.00 0.55 24.61
N ALA A 141 1.69 0.74 25.75
CA ALA A 141 1.66 2.01 26.46
C ALA A 141 2.16 3.15 25.58
N LEU A 142 3.21 2.88 24.80
CA LEU A 142 3.84 3.84 23.90
C LEU A 142 3.00 4.08 22.64
N LEU A 143 2.38 3.04 22.05
CA LEU A 143 1.41 3.18 20.95
C LEU A 143 0.27 4.12 21.33
N LEU A 144 -0.35 3.87 22.47
CA LEU A 144 -1.46 4.67 22.94
C LEU A 144 -1.05 6.12 23.25
N GLU A 145 0.16 6.33 23.79
CA GLU A 145 0.67 7.67 24.07
C GLU A 145 0.98 8.43 22.77
N TYR A 146 1.68 7.78 21.84
CA TYR A 146 2.07 8.32 20.53
C TYR A 146 0.88 8.79 19.70
N PHE A 147 -0.19 7.99 19.67
CA PHE A 147 -1.37 8.30 18.85
C PHE A 147 -2.38 9.20 19.56
N LYS A 148 -2.38 9.29 20.90
CA LYS A 148 -3.17 10.29 21.64
C LYS A 148 -2.72 11.72 21.35
N GLU A 149 -1.41 11.95 21.28
CA GLU A 149 -0.84 13.27 20.97
C GLU A 149 -1.15 13.69 19.52
N ARG A 150 -1.19 12.73 18.59
CA ARG A 150 -1.49 13.00 17.17
C ARG A 150 -2.97 13.22 16.86
N THR A 151 -3.87 12.70 17.69
CA THR A 151 -5.33 12.76 17.45
C THR A 151 -6.04 13.86 18.24
N ASN A 152 -5.29 14.78 18.88
CA ASN A 152 -5.85 15.82 19.76
C ASN A 152 -6.85 15.27 20.80
N GLY A 153 -6.65 14.04 21.27
CA GLY A 153 -7.48 13.42 22.31
C GLY A 153 -8.86 12.91 21.86
N GLN A 154 -9.20 12.94 20.57
CA GLN A 154 -10.39 12.25 20.04
C GLN A 154 -9.97 11.16 19.05
N ILE A 155 -10.16 9.91 19.47
CA ILE A 155 -10.21 8.76 18.55
C ILE A 155 -11.72 8.52 18.31
N PRO A 156 -12.32 9.10 17.26
CA PRO A 156 -13.72 8.84 16.96
C PRO A 156 -13.90 7.35 16.59
N PRO A 157 -14.90 6.66 17.16
CA PRO A 157 -15.24 5.30 16.74
C PRO A 157 -15.75 5.36 15.30
N GLY A 158 -15.19 4.51 14.43
CA GLY A 158 -15.65 4.42 13.04
C GLY A 158 -14.85 5.20 12.00
N LEU A 159 -13.56 5.47 12.21
CA LEU A 159 -12.63 5.67 11.07
C LEU A 159 -12.27 4.32 10.40
N LEU A 160 -13.29 3.47 10.33
CA LEU A 160 -13.36 2.14 9.75
C LEU A 160 -13.91 2.25 8.33
N SER A 161 -13.32 1.50 7.41
CA SER A 161 -13.85 1.17 6.08
C SER A 161 -13.73 2.25 4.99
N ALA A 162 -12.56 2.33 4.35
CA ALA A 162 -12.50 2.67 2.92
C ALA A 162 -11.16 2.17 2.32
N PRO A 163 -11.19 1.34 1.25
CA PRO A 163 -10.10 1.32 0.27
C PRO A 163 -9.82 2.77 -0.18
N GLY A 164 -8.56 3.20 -0.28
CA GLY A 164 -8.21 4.53 -0.83
C GLY A 164 -7.72 5.61 0.16
N ILE A 165 -7.56 5.31 1.46
CA ILE A 165 -6.92 6.25 2.40
C ILE A 165 -5.43 6.48 2.08
N ASP A 166 -4.77 5.50 1.48
CA ASP A 166 -3.38 5.56 1.01
C ASP A 166 -3.14 6.71 0.03
N LYS A 167 -4.09 6.99 -0.89
CA LYS A 167 -4.02 8.08 -1.87
C LYS A 167 -4.12 9.46 -1.21
N LYS A 168 -5.06 9.63 -0.26
CA LYS A 168 -5.24 10.88 0.51
C LYS A 168 -4.08 11.17 1.45
N ILE A 169 -3.47 10.13 2.02
CA ILE A 169 -2.29 10.27 2.88
C ILE A 169 -1.03 10.59 2.04
N LYS A 170 -0.85 9.94 0.87
CA LYS A 170 0.23 10.29 -0.09
C LYS A 170 0.15 11.76 -0.52
N MET A 171 -1.04 12.28 -0.84
CA MET A 171 -1.22 13.70 -1.20
C MET A 171 -0.88 14.68 -0.06
N ARG A 172 -1.12 14.31 1.20
CA ARG A 172 -0.88 15.21 2.35
C ARG A 172 0.60 15.31 2.74
N LEU A 173 1.42 14.37 2.28
CA LEU A 173 2.84 14.25 2.61
C LEU A 173 3.77 14.85 1.56
N ILE A 174 3.21 15.44 0.50
CA ILE A 174 3.94 16.10 -0.59
C ILE A 174 3.75 17.62 -0.44
N THR A 175 4.82 18.39 -0.58
CA THR A 175 4.76 19.87 -0.66
C THR A 175 4.35 20.32 -2.05
N GLU A 176 3.94 21.58 -2.22
CA GLU A 176 3.51 22.15 -3.52
C GLU A 176 4.60 22.07 -4.60
N ASN A 177 5.87 21.92 -4.21
CA ASN A 177 7.03 21.70 -5.09
C ASN A 177 7.37 20.20 -5.30
N GLY A 178 6.48 19.27 -4.93
CA GLY A 178 6.64 17.83 -5.18
C GLY A 178 7.60 17.11 -4.23
N GLU A 179 8.13 17.77 -3.20
CA GLU A 179 9.06 17.18 -2.24
C GLU A 179 8.31 16.48 -1.09
N MET A 180 8.84 15.32 -0.66
CA MET A 180 8.28 14.60 0.47
C MET A 180 8.56 15.38 1.77
N ARG A 181 7.51 15.72 2.53
CA ARG A 181 7.61 16.42 3.83
C ARG A 181 8.36 15.60 4.90
N ILE A 182 8.55 14.31 4.66
CA ILE A 182 9.21 13.37 5.55
C ILE A 182 10.58 12.99 4.97
N LYS A 183 11.62 13.05 5.79
CA LYS A 183 12.97 12.62 5.39
C LYS A 183 12.99 11.10 5.25
N CYS A 184 13.52 10.61 4.12
CA CYS A 184 13.74 9.18 3.86
C CYS A 184 14.95 8.65 4.65
N ASP A 185 14.90 8.68 5.99
CA ASP A 185 15.91 8.07 6.84
C ASP A 185 15.50 6.65 7.28
N ASP A 186 16.46 5.73 7.16
CA ASP A 186 16.41 4.33 7.54
C ASP A 186 16.15 4.12 9.04
N LYS A 187 16.48 5.11 9.87
CA LYS A 187 16.33 5.05 11.33
C LYS A 187 14.92 5.33 11.85
N LYS A 188 14.02 5.85 10.99
CA LYS A 188 12.67 6.23 11.40
C LYS A 188 11.59 5.47 10.66
N GLY A 189 11.87 4.42 9.89
CA GLY A 189 10.83 3.61 9.23
C GLY A 189 10.20 4.23 7.98
N ALA A 190 10.48 5.50 7.66
CA ALA A 190 10.04 6.15 6.42
C ALA A 190 10.66 5.53 5.15
N ALA A 191 11.73 4.74 5.31
CA ALA A 191 12.42 4.07 4.20
C ALA A 191 11.51 3.17 3.34
N PHE A 192 10.42 2.62 3.88
CA PHE A 192 9.46 1.83 3.09
C PHE A 192 8.64 2.69 2.11
N LEU A 193 8.24 3.89 2.51
CA LEU A 193 7.59 4.84 1.60
C LEU A 193 8.53 5.34 0.50
N CYS A 194 9.83 5.17 0.71
CA CYS A 194 10.88 5.55 -0.22
C CYS A 194 11.44 4.34 -0.98
N LYS A 195 10.84 3.15 -0.89
CA LYS A 195 11.30 1.96 -1.60
C LYS A 195 10.23 1.38 -2.52
N GLU A 196 10.67 1.28 -3.78
CA GLU A 196 10.19 0.39 -4.85
C GLU A 196 9.25 0.98 -5.93
N GLU A 197 9.14 2.31 -6.06
CA GLU A 197 8.74 2.95 -7.34
C GLU A 197 9.68 4.09 -7.80
N PHE A 198 10.69 4.47 -7.01
CA PHE A 198 11.63 5.56 -7.35
C PHE A 198 13.08 5.09 -7.54
N LYS A 199 13.29 3.85 -8.01
CA LYS A 199 14.60 3.41 -8.52
C LYS A 199 14.73 3.74 -10.00
N HIS A 200 14.79 5.02 -10.34
CA HIS A 200 15.62 5.43 -11.48
C HIS A 200 16.87 6.15 -10.96
N LYS A 201 17.95 5.37 -11.00
CA LYS A 201 19.36 5.74 -11.08
C LYS A 201 19.86 6.78 -10.06
N ASN A 202 20.54 6.28 -9.04
CA ASN A 202 21.73 7.00 -8.57
C ASN A 202 22.86 6.03 -8.22
N LYS A 203 23.63 5.65 -9.24
CA LYS A 203 25.03 5.21 -9.10
C LYS A 203 25.84 5.93 -10.17
N GLY A 204 26.71 6.85 -9.71
CA GLY A 204 27.82 7.35 -10.52
C GLY A 204 27.78 8.86 -10.76
N LYS A 205 28.31 9.62 -9.79
CA LYS A 205 29.39 10.59 -10.01
C LYS A 205 29.33 11.41 -11.32
N GLY A 206 28.70 12.59 -11.23
CA GLY A 206 29.00 13.75 -12.06
C GLY A 206 28.13 13.91 -13.31
N SER A 207 27.72 15.16 -13.53
CA SER A 207 27.10 15.71 -14.73
C SER A 207 25.57 15.83 -14.71
N THR A 208 25.15 17.06 -14.96
CA THR A 208 23.82 17.66 -15.10
C THR A 208 22.87 16.90 -16.02
N THR A 209 21.59 16.76 -15.61
CA THR A 209 20.37 17.03 -16.40
C THR A 209 19.14 16.83 -15.51
N THR A 210 18.33 17.86 -15.37
CA THR A 210 16.93 17.77 -14.95
C THR A 210 16.15 17.24 -16.15
N ASP A 211 15.41 16.13 -16.02
CA ASP A 211 14.51 15.64 -17.05
C ASP A 211 13.34 16.63 -17.22
N SER A 212 13.57 17.62 -18.06
CA SER A 212 12.60 18.63 -18.49
C SER A 212 11.71 17.97 -19.55
N VAL A 213 10.54 17.45 -19.17
CA VAL A 213 9.50 17.08 -20.13
C VAL A 213 9.15 18.34 -20.94
N SER A 214 9.35 18.31 -22.26
CA SER A 214 9.00 19.42 -23.13
C SER A 214 7.50 19.46 -23.38
N SER A 215 6.97 20.62 -23.80
CA SER A 215 5.57 20.76 -24.18
C SER A 215 5.19 19.82 -25.33
N THR A 216 6.11 19.52 -26.25
CA THR A 216 5.87 18.57 -27.36
C THR A 216 5.73 17.14 -26.88
N THR A 217 6.46 16.73 -25.83
CA THR A 217 6.32 15.39 -25.24
C THR A 217 5.01 15.28 -24.47
N ALA A 218 4.61 16.34 -23.76
CA ALA A 218 3.31 16.39 -23.10
C ALA A 218 2.16 16.35 -24.11
N GLN A 219 2.24 17.13 -25.19
CA GLN A 219 1.25 17.10 -26.28
C GLN A 219 1.16 15.71 -26.91
N SER A 220 2.29 15.07 -27.22
CA SER A 220 2.28 13.71 -27.78
C SER A 220 1.61 12.68 -26.86
N ALA A 221 1.64 12.88 -25.54
CA ALA A 221 0.93 12.00 -24.60
C ALA A 221 -0.58 12.32 -24.57
N ILE A 222 -0.96 13.58 -24.72
CA ILE A 222 -2.37 14.00 -24.85
C ILE A 222 -2.95 13.38 -26.13
N ASP A 223 -2.27 13.50 -27.26
CA ASP A 223 -2.72 12.94 -28.55
C ASP A 223 -2.92 11.40 -28.46
N LYS A 224 -2.10 10.71 -27.66
CA LYS A 224 -2.22 9.26 -27.42
C LYS A 224 -3.42 8.93 -26.54
N ALA A 225 -3.64 9.71 -25.49
CA ALA A 225 -4.79 9.56 -24.61
C ALA A 225 -6.11 9.86 -25.36
N GLU A 226 -6.13 10.88 -26.23
CA GLU A 226 -7.25 11.16 -27.13
C GLU A 226 -7.58 9.95 -28.02
N GLY A 227 -6.55 9.32 -28.60
CA GLY A 227 -6.72 8.11 -29.40
C GLY A 227 -7.32 6.95 -28.60
N ALA A 228 -6.74 6.62 -27.45
CA ALA A 228 -7.22 5.53 -26.60
C ALA A 228 -8.66 5.76 -26.10
N ILE A 229 -9.02 7.01 -25.79
CA ILE A 229 -10.39 7.38 -25.39
C ILE A 229 -11.36 7.22 -26.56
N ALA A 230 -10.97 7.62 -27.78
CA ALA A 230 -11.80 7.44 -28.96
C ALA A 230 -12.02 5.96 -29.31
N ASP A 231 -10.98 5.14 -29.17
CA ASP A 231 -11.08 3.69 -29.39
C ASP A 231 -12.03 3.04 -28.36
N LEU A 232 -11.98 3.48 -27.09
CA LEU A 232 -12.91 3.05 -26.05
C LEU A 232 -14.36 3.48 -26.31
N GLU A 233 -14.58 4.71 -26.78
CA GLU A 233 -15.91 5.20 -27.16
C GLU A 233 -16.53 4.37 -28.28
N GLU A 234 -15.74 4.00 -29.30
CA GLU A 234 -16.20 3.14 -30.40
C GLU A 234 -16.59 1.74 -29.91
N GLU A 235 -15.77 1.14 -29.03
CA GLU A 235 -16.07 -0.18 -28.46
C GLU A 235 -17.32 -0.17 -27.57
N ILE A 236 -17.51 0.88 -26.76
CA ILE A 236 -18.72 1.03 -25.94
C ILE A 236 -19.98 1.13 -26.81
N ASP A 237 -19.92 1.83 -27.94
CA ASP A 237 -21.04 1.98 -28.87
C ASP A 237 -21.45 0.65 -29.54
N ASP A 238 -20.50 -0.25 -29.75
CA ASP A 238 -20.72 -1.57 -30.38
C ASP A 238 -21.03 -2.70 -29.36
N ALA A 239 -20.68 -2.51 -28.09
CA ALA A 239 -20.90 -3.48 -27.02
C ALA A 239 -22.40 -3.78 -26.77
N THR A 240 -22.69 -5.00 -26.28
CA THR A 240 -24.07 -5.44 -25.99
C THR A 240 -24.33 -5.83 -24.54
N ASP A 241 -23.29 -6.03 -23.73
CA ASP A 241 -23.41 -6.33 -22.30
C ASP A 241 -23.64 -5.03 -21.50
N GLU A 242 -24.87 -4.84 -21.02
CA GLU A 242 -25.27 -3.64 -20.25
C GLU A 242 -24.42 -3.43 -18.99
N ASP A 243 -23.99 -4.49 -18.29
CA ASP A 243 -23.20 -4.36 -17.06
C ASP A 243 -21.75 -3.97 -17.39
N ALA A 244 -21.20 -4.50 -18.49
CA ALA A 244 -19.86 -4.14 -18.98
C ALA A 244 -19.80 -2.69 -19.49
N ILE A 245 -20.86 -2.26 -20.18
CA ILE A 245 -20.99 -0.88 -20.68
C ILE A 245 -21.01 0.11 -19.51
N GLU A 246 -21.76 -0.16 -18.43
CA GLU A 246 -21.82 0.74 -17.27
C GLU A 246 -20.44 0.96 -16.63
N ASP A 247 -19.67 -0.12 -16.43
CA ASP A 247 -18.32 -0.06 -15.86
C ASP A 247 -17.34 0.69 -16.79
N ALA A 248 -17.47 0.49 -18.10
CA ALA A 248 -16.62 1.15 -19.10
C ALA A 248 -16.95 2.64 -19.27
N GLU A 249 -18.23 3.01 -19.24
CA GLU A 249 -18.67 4.41 -19.24
C GLU A 249 -18.14 5.17 -18.01
N GLU A 250 -18.10 4.54 -16.82
CA GLU A 250 -17.51 5.15 -15.62
C GLU A 250 -16.00 5.41 -15.82
N SER A 251 -15.29 4.46 -16.44
CA SER A 251 -13.86 4.58 -16.72
C SER A 251 -13.56 5.62 -17.80
N LEU A 252 -14.42 5.71 -18.82
CA LEU A 252 -14.37 6.71 -19.88
C LEU A 252 -14.50 8.13 -19.31
N ASP A 253 -15.49 8.36 -18.43
CA ASP A 253 -15.68 9.64 -17.74
C ASP A 253 -14.43 10.05 -16.94
N ASP A 254 -13.79 9.10 -16.25
CA ASP A 254 -12.57 9.32 -15.47
C ASP A 254 -11.34 9.64 -16.36
N ALA A 255 -11.23 8.97 -17.52
CA ALA A 255 -10.19 9.21 -18.52
C ALA A 255 -10.34 10.59 -19.17
N GLN A 256 -11.53 10.96 -19.63
CA GLN A 256 -11.85 12.28 -20.19
C GLN A 256 -11.56 13.40 -19.17
N ALA A 257 -11.96 13.22 -17.91
CA ALA A 257 -11.68 14.21 -16.86
C ALA A 257 -10.19 14.39 -16.55
N LEU A 258 -9.35 13.39 -16.83
CA LEU A 258 -7.89 13.50 -16.72
C LEU A 258 -7.27 14.14 -17.95
N LEU A 259 -7.80 13.87 -19.15
CA LEU A 259 -7.40 14.49 -20.40
C LEU A 259 -7.66 15.99 -20.38
N ASP A 260 -8.86 16.43 -20.00
CA ASP A 260 -9.20 17.85 -19.84
C ASP A 260 -8.19 18.58 -18.93
N ARG A 261 -7.86 17.96 -17.78
CA ARG A 261 -6.88 18.52 -16.84
C ARG A 261 -5.46 18.46 -17.39
N ALA A 262 -5.14 17.54 -18.30
CA ALA A 262 -3.84 17.48 -18.94
C ALA A 262 -3.67 18.63 -19.92
N GLU A 263 -4.71 18.94 -20.70
CA GLU A 263 -4.76 20.08 -21.61
C GLU A 263 -4.64 21.41 -20.87
N ASP A 264 -5.44 21.63 -19.82
CA ASP A 264 -5.37 22.83 -18.96
C ASP A 264 -3.94 23.07 -18.44
N GLU A 265 -3.27 22.00 -17.99
CA GLU A 265 -1.91 22.09 -17.43
C GLU A 265 -0.85 22.33 -18.51
N LEU A 266 -1.10 21.88 -19.73
CA LEU A 266 -0.24 22.17 -20.86
C LEU A 266 -0.36 23.64 -21.27
N GLU A 267 -1.57 24.19 -21.26
CA GLU A 267 -1.82 25.62 -21.48
C GLU A 267 -1.15 26.50 -20.41
N ASP A 268 -1.20 26.06 -19.14
CA ASP A 268 -0.53 26.70 -18.01
C ASP A 268 1.01 26.55 -18.04
N GLY A 269 1.55 25.75 -18.97
CA GLY A 269 2.99 25.52 -19.15
C GLY A 269 3.58 24.49 -18.19
N ASN A 270 2.75 23.74 -17.46
CA ASN A 270 3.13 22.67 -16.54
C ASN A 270 3.29 21.33 -17.28
N ASN A 271 4.19 21.28 -18.27
CA ASN A 271 4.37 20.15 -19.19
C ASN A 271 4.49 18.77 -18.51
N LYS A 272 5.19 18.69 -17.38
CA LYS A 272 5.33 17.43 -16.65
C LYS A 272 3.99 16.98 -16.01
N SER A 273 3.23 17.95 -15.48
CA SER A 273 1.91 17.69 -14.89
C SER A 273 0.91 17.25 -15.96
N ALA A 274 0.95 17.89 -17.14
CA ALA A 274 0.17 17.51 -18.30
C ALA A 274 0.49 16.08 -18.76
N TYR A 275 1.78 15.79 -19.01
CA TYR A 275 2.24 14.44 -19.39
C TYR A 275 1.81 13.36 -18.39
N ASP A 276 2.03 13.60 -17.09
CA ASP A 276 1.70 12.63 -16.03
C ASP A 276 0.17 12.38 -15.90
N LYS A 277 -0.68 13.29 -16.41
CA LYS A 277 -2.15 13.09 -16.45
C LYS A 277 -2.58 12.42 -17.75
N ALA A 278 -2.04 12.84 -18.88
CA ALA A 278 -2.32 12.24 -20.17
C ALA A 278 -1.99 10.74 -20.19
N VAL A 279 -0.82 10.34 -19.67
CA VAL A 279 -0.45 8.91 -19.54
C VAL A 279 -1.41 8.13 -18.63
N LYS A 280 -2.03 8.79 -17.63
CA LYS A 280 -3.04 8.12 -16.80
C LYS A 280 -4.38 7.99 -17.50
N ALA A 281 -4.78 9.00 -18.28
CA ALA A 281 -5.97 8.94 -19.09
C ALA A 281 -5.85 7.82 -20.13
N GLU A 282 -4.73 7.78 -20.87
CA GLU A 282 -4.36 6.69 -21.81
C GLU A 282 -4.50 5.33 -21.12
N LYS A 283 -3.85 5.14 -19.97
CA LYS A 283 -3.90 3.86 -19.25
C LYS A 283 -5.31 3.47 -18.77
N ILE A 284 -6.12 4.41 -18.30
CA ILE A 284 -7.48 4.09 -17.84
C ILE A 284 -8.34 3.67 -19.03
N ALA A 285 -8.21 4.38 -20.15
CA ALA A 285 -8.94 4.03 -21.37
C ALA A 285 -8.50 2.65 -21.90
N GLU A 286 -7.19 2.37 -21.96
CA GLU A 286 -6.65 1.06 -22.34
C GLU A 286 -7.11 -0.06 -21.38
N ASP A 287 -6.99 0.13 -20.06
CA ASP A 287 -7.39 -0.88 -19.08
C ASP A 287 -8.91 -1.18 -19.17
N ALA A 288 -9.74 -0.17 -19.45
CA ALA A 288 -11.19 -0.33 -19.64
C ALA A 288 -11.56 -0.98 -20.97
N LEU A 289 -10.83 -0.64 -22.04
CA LEU A 289 -10.95 -1.29 -23.35
C LEU A 289 -10.59 -2.77 -23.26
N ASP A 290 -9.49 -3.08 -22.56
CA ASP A 290 -9.06 -4.46 -22.29
C ASP A 290 -10.07 -5.21 -21.42
N GLU A 291 -10.80 -4.54 -20.50
CA GLU A 291 -11.85 -5.17 -19.70
C GLU A 291 -13.14 -5.39 -20.48
N LEU A 292 -13.50 -4.46 -21.37
CA LEU A 292 -14.60 -4.64 -22.32
C LEU A 292 -14.31 -5.83 -23.25
N LYS A 293 -13.15 -5.83 -23.90
CA LYS A 293 -12.67 -6.92 -24.75
C LYS A 293 -12.36 -8.19 -23.97
N GLY A 294 -12.00 -8.07 -22.70
CA GLY A 294 -11.66 -9.18 -21.82
C GLY A 294 -12.87 -9.80 -21.12
N LYS A 295 -14.04 -9.15 -21.18
CA LYS A 295 -15.33 -9.84 -20.99
C LYS A 295 -15.73 -10.62 -22.26
N ASP A 296 -15.10 -10.33 -23.39
CA ASP A 296 -15.07 -11.20 -24.58
C ASP A 296 -13.90 -12.21 -24.54
N ASP A 297 -13.17 -12.39 -23.44
CA ASP A 297 -12.30 -13.59 -23.25
C ASP A 297 -13.13 -14.83 -22.82
N ASP A 298 -14.46 -14.67 -22.86
CA ASP A 298 -15.47 -15.73 -23.02
C ASP A 298 -16.15 -15.62 -24.41
N SER A 299 -15.47 -15.04 -25.41
CA SER A 299 -15.56 -15.57 -26.76
C SER A 299 -14.94 -16.98 -26.63
N ASN A 300 -15.57 -18.11 -26.92
CA ASN A 300 -16.63 -18.37 -27.86
C ASN A 300 -16.57 -17.51 -29.12
N ASP A 301 -15.35 -17.13 -29.52
CA ASP A 301 -14.96 -17.34 -30.91
C ASP A 301 -15.01 -18.85 -31.04
N GLU A 302 -16.18 -19.35 -31.44
CA GLU A 302 -16.24 -20.71 -31.99
C GLU A 302 -15.15 -20.73 -33.05
N ALA A 303 -14.09 -21.50 -32.80
CA ALA A 303 -13.01 -21.74 -33.75
C ALA A 303 -13.64 -21.87 -35.13
N THR A 304 -13.26 -20.99 -36.05
CA THR A 304 -13.94 -20.90 -37.33
C THR A 304 -13.33 -21.90 -38.31
N GLU A 305 -14.12 -22.30 -39.31
CA GLU A 305 -13.63 -23.09 -40.45
C GLU A 305 -12.44 -22.38 -41.13
N GLU A 306 -12.49 -21.05 -41.25
CA GLU A 306 -11.41 -20.23 -41.85
C GLU A 306 -10.11 -20.31 -41.05
N GLU A 307 -10.19 -20.22 -39.72
CA GLU A 307 -9.00 -20.33 -38.84
C GLU A 307 -8.39 -21.74 -38.86
N ALA A 308 -9.23 -22.79 -38.88
CA ALA A 308 -8.76 -24.16 -39.00
C ALA A 308 -8.12 -24.44 -40.36
N GLU A 309 -8.70 -23.92 -41.45
CA GLU A 309 -8.10 -24.00 -42.79
C GLU A 309 -6.74 -23.27 -42.84
N ASP A 310 -6.64 -22.06 -42.26
CA ASP A 310 -5.41 -21.28 -42.22
C ASP A 310 -4.30 -22.01 -41.42
N ALA A 311 -4.62 -22.57 -40.25
CA ALA A 311 -3.66 -23.32 -39.44
C ALA A 311 -3.16 -24.60 -40.16
N ILE A 312 -4.04 -25.29 -40.87
CA ILE A 312 -3.68 -26.48 -41.67
C ILE A 312 -2.78 -26.09 -42.85
N ASP A 313 -3.04 -24.96 -43.51
CA ASP A 313 -2.20 -24.47 -44.60
C ASP A 313 -0.81 -24.05 -44.10
N ASP A 314 -0.72 -23.40 -42.93
CA ASP A 314 0.54 -23.06 -42.27
C ASP A 314 1.35 -24.32 -41.90
N ALA A 315 0.69 -25.35 -41.36
CA ALA A 315 1.30 -26.65 -41.05
C ALA A 315 1.83 -27.36 -42.32
N LYS A 316 1.06 -27.33 -43.42
CA LYS A 316 1.49 -27.87 -44.73
C LYS A 316 2.72 -27.17 -45.27
N ASP A 317 2.76 -25.85 -45.19
CA ASP A 317 3.91 -25.06 -45.63
C ASP A 317 5.15 -25.40 -44.79
N ALA A 318 5.01 -25.52 -43.47
CA ALA A 318 6.11 -25.90 -42.58
C ALA A 318 6.63 -27.34 -42.85
N ILE A 319 5.74 -28.29 -43.10
CA ILE A 319 6.08 -29.67 -43.45
C ILE A 319 6.80 -29.72 -44.80
N SER A 320 6.28 -29.04 -45.83
CA SER A 320 6.92 -28.96 -47.15
C SER A 320 8.33 -28.35 -47.06
N ASP A 321 8.51 -27.33 -46.23
CA ASP A 321 9.81 -26.70 -45.97
C ASP A 321 10.79 -27.69 -45.31
N LEU A 322 10.31 -28.50 -44.36
CA LEU A 322 11.11 -29.54 -43.71
C LEU A 322 11.51 -30.64 -44.69
N GLU A 323 10.59 -31.10 -45.55
CA GLU A 323 10.88 -32.11 -46.58
C GLU A 323 12.02 -31.68 -47.50
N GLU A 324 12.01 -30.41 -47.96
CA GLU A 324 13.07 -29.86 -48.81
C GLU A 324 14.43 -29.86 -48.09
N GLU A 325 14.46 -29.47 -46.82
CA GLU A 325 15.70 -29.48 -46.02
C GLU A 325 16.20 -30.90 -45.75
N ILE A 326 15.30 -31.86 -45.50
CA ILE A 326 15.65 -33.28 -45.36
C ILE A 326 16.26 -33.83 -46.66
N GLU A 327 15.73 -33.45 -47.84
CA GLU A 327 16.28 -33.86 -49.13
C GLU A 327 17.72 -33.33 -49.32
N ASN A 328 17.97 -32.09 -48.91
CA ASN A 328 19.26 -31.41 -49.03
C ASN A 328 20.28 -31.80 -47.94
N ALA A 329 19.84 -32.38 -46.83
CA ALA A 329 20.69 -32.74 -45.71
C ALA A 329 21.79 -33.75 -46.08
N THR A 330 23.04 -33.44 -45.70
CA THR A 330 24.22 -34.29 -45.97
C THR A 330 24.58 -35.25 -44.83
N SER A 331 24.06 -35.00 -43.63
CA SER A 331 24.32 -35.80 -42.43
C SER A 331 23.27 -36.90 -42.29
N SER A 332 23.71 -38.16 -42.37
CA SER A 332 22.84 -39.34 -42.26
C SER A 332 22.12 -39.44 -40.91
N ASP A 333 22.76 -38.99 -39.82
CA ASP A 333 22.22 -39.15 -38.47
C ASP A 333 21.14 -38.10 -38.20
N ALA A 334 21.41 -36.83 -38.50
CA ALA A 334 20.43 -35.74 -38.36
C ALA A 334 19.23 -35.93 -39.30
N LYS A 335 19.47 -36.47 -40.50
CA LYS A 335 18.42 -36.82 -41.44
C LYS A 335 17.44 -37.86 -40.88
N THR A 336 17.95 -38.87 -40.16
CA THR A 336 17.09 -39.93 -39.61
C THR A 336 16.17 -39.37 -38.52
N GLU A 337 16.67 -38.47 -37.68
CA GLU A 337 15.90 -37.82 -36.61
C GLU A 337 14.85 -36.86 -37.18
N ALA A 338 15.21 -36.10 -38.22
CA ALA A 338 14.25 -35.24 -38.90
C ALA A 338 13.18 -36.02 -39.68
N GLU A 339 13.53 -37.17 -40.29
CA GLU A 339 12.55 -38.07 -40.92
C GLU A 339 11.55 -38.66 -39.90
N GLU A 340 11.97 -38.88 -38.65
CA GLU A 340 11.08 -39.34 -37.57
C GLU A 340 10.09 -38.23 -37.18
N LYS A 341 10.58 -36.99 -37.00
CA LYS A 341 9.73 -35.84 -36.69
C LYS A 341 8.81 -35.43 -37.85
N LEU A 342 9.28 -35.55 -39.09
CA LEU A 342 8.46 -35.33 -40.28
C LEU A 342 7.25 -36.29 -40.27
N ALA A 343 7.48 -37.56 -39.98
CA ALA A 343 6.39 -38.54 -39.92
C ALA A 343 5.39 -38.25 -38.78
N GLU A 344 5.85 -37.71 -37.65
CA GLU A 344 4.98 -37.27 -36.55
C GLU A 344 4.15 -36.04 -36.93
N ALA A 345 4.75 -35.06 -37.61
CA ALA A 345 4.04 -33.88 -38.10
C ALA A 345 3.02 -34.24 -39.19
N GLU A 346 3.36 -35.15 -40.10
CA GLU A 346 2.42 -35.66 -41.12
C GLU A 346 1.22 -36.39 -40.52
N ASP A 347 1.41 -37.20 -39.46
CA ASP A 347 0.33 -37.91 -38.74
C ASP A 347 -0.62 -36.90 -38.05
N LEU A 348 -0.06 -35.86 -37.42
CA LEU A 348 -0.85 -34.79 -36.81
C LEU A 348 -1.60 -33.94 -37.84
N LEU A 349 -0.98 -33.68 -39.00
CA LEU A 349 -1.65 -32.97 -40.08
C LEU A 349 -2.81 -33.79 -40.66
N GLU A 350 -2.65 -35.11 -40.82
CA GLU A 350 -3.74 -36.01 -41.23
C GLU A 350 -4.87 -35.99 -40.20
N ASP A 351 -4.53 -36.10 -38.91
CA ASP A 351 -5.53 -35.99 -37.83
C ASP A 351 -6.22 -34.60 -37.82
N ALA A 352 -5.51 -33.52 -38.13
CA ALA A 352 -6.09 -32.17 -38.20
C ALA A 352 -7.07 -32.02 -39.37
N GLU A 353 -6.74 -32.55 -40.54
CA GLU A 353 -7.64 -32.59 -41.70
C GLU A 353 -8.90 -33.42 -41.41
N ASP A 354 -8.78 -34.53 -40.70
CA ASP A 354 -9.90 -35.37 -40.27
C ASP A 354 -10.84 -34.62 -39.30
N GLU A 355 -10.31 -33.84 -38.34
CA GLU A 355 -11.14 -33.03 -37.42
C GLU A 355 -11.82 -31.85 -38.15
N LEU A 356 -11.15 -31.24 -39.14
CA LEU A 356 -11.76 -30.20 -39.98
C LEU A 356 -12.98 -30.77 -40.73
N ASP A 357 -12.86 -31.97 -41.29
CA ASP A 357 -13.96 -32.69 -41.96
C ASP A 357 -15.11 -33.06 -40.99
N ASP A 358 -14.80 -33.27 -39.71
CA ASP A 358 -15.76 -33.56 -38.64
C ASP A 358 -16.38 -32.28 -38.00
N GLU A 359 -16.03 -31.09 -38.50
CA GLU A 359 -16.44 -29.77 -37.99
C GLU A 359 -15.99 -29.51 -36.53
N ASP A 360 -14.92 -30.16 -36.06
CA ASP A 360 -14.27 -29.92 -34.75
C ASP A 360 -13.07 -28.97 -34.94
N PHE A 361 -13.39 -27.71 -35.24
CA PHE A 361 -12.40 -26.69 -35.61
C PHE A 361 -11.37 -26.41 -34.51
N GLU A 362 -11.77 -26.48 -33.23
CA GLU A 362 -10.85 -26.29 -32.10
C GLU A 362 -9.79 -27.40 -32.08
N SER A 363 -10.20 -28.66 -32.26
CA SER A 363 -9.25 -29.77 -32.31
C SER A 363 -8.41 -29.77 -33.59
N ALA A 364 -8.98 -29.34 -34.72
CA ALA A 364 -8.25 -29.19 -35.98
C ALA A 364 -7.10 -28.17 -35.84
N ILE A 365 -7.38 -27.00 -35.26
CA ILE A 365 -6.36 -25.95 -35.01
C ILE A 365 -5.26 -26.48 -34.09
N GLU A 366 -5.62 -27.07 -32.94
CA GLU A 366 -4.62 -27.59 -31.97
C GLU A 366 -3.64 -28.56 -32.63
N LYS A 367 -4.15 -29.52 -33.42
CA LYS A 367 -3.30 -30.52 -34.08
C LYS A 367 -2.47 -29.92 -35.22
N ALA A 368 -3.01 -28.97 -35.97
CA ALA A 368 -2.28 -28.29 -37.04
C ALA A 368 -1.12 -27.46 -36.47
N GLU A 369 -1.35 -26.72 -35.39
CA GLU A 369 -0.29 -25.95 -34.71
C GLU A 369 0.82 -26.86 -34.15
N ASP A 370 0.44 -27.99 -33.53
CA ASP A 370 1.41 -28.99 -33.05
C ASP A 370 2.25 -29.57 -34.21
N ALA A 371 1.62 -29.89 -35.34
CA ALA A 371 2.32 -30.35 -36.55
C ALA A 371 3.31 -29.30 -37.08
N GLU A 372 2.87 -28.03 -37.15
CA GLU A 372 3.68 -26.91 -37.59
C GLU A 372 4.91 -26.70 -36.69
N GLU A 373 4.72 -26.73 -35.36
CA GLU A 373 5.80 -26.59 -34.39
C GLU A 373 6.83 -27.71 -34.52
N ILE A 374 6.39 -28.97 -34.64
CA ILE A 374 7.28 -30.12 -34.82
C ILE A 374 8.10 -29.97 -36.10
N ALA A 375 7.46 -29.56 -37.20
CA ALA A 375 8.12 -29.38 -38.48
C ALA A 375 9.18 -28.27 -38.43
N LYS A 376 8.84 -27.10 -37.89
CA LYS A 376 9.78 -25.97 -37.71
C LYS A 376 10.95 -26.35 -36.81
N ASN A 377 10.70 -27.00 -35.68
CA ASN A 377 11.74 -27.42 -34.75
C ASN A 377 12.70 -28.45 -35.38
N ALA A 378 12.19 -29.40 -36.16
CA ALA A 378 13.01 -30.37 -36.87
C ALA A 378 13.88 -29.70 -37.95
N LYS A 379 13.33 -28.70 -38.65
CA LYS A 379 14.05 -27.93 -39.66
C LYS A 379 15.21 -27.15 -39.04
N ASP A 380 14.96 -26.45 -37.93
CA ASP A 380 15.99 -25.70 -37.20
C ASP A 380 17.12 -26.61 -36.70
N GLU A 381 16.81 -27.84 -36.29
CA GLU A 381 17.82 -28.82 -35.88
C GLU A 381 18.68 -29.32 -37.05
N LEU A 382 18.14 -29.39 -38.27
CA LEU A 382 18.91 -29.77 -39.47
C LEU A 382 19.89 -28.67 -39.92
N GLU A 383 19.58 -27.40 -39.64
CA GLU A 383 20.44 -26.26 -40.00
C GLU A 383 21.66 -26.10 -39.07
N ASN A 384 21.64 -26.71 -37.87
CA ASN A 384 22.66 -26.57 -36.83
C ASN A 384 23.74 -27.69 -36.84
#